data_AF-A0A821A6Z7-F1
#
_entry.id   AF-A0A821A6Z7-F1
#
_cell.length_a   1.000
_cell.length_b   1.000
_cell.length_c   1.000
_cell.angle_alpha   90.00
_cell.angle_beta   90.00
_cell.angle_gamma   90.00
#
_symmetry.space_group_name_H-M   'P 1'
#
loop_
_entity.id
_entity.type
_entity.pdbx_description
1 polymer ?
#
loop_
_entity_poly.entity_id
_entity_poly.type
_entity_poly.pdbx_seq_one_letter_code
_entity_poly.pdbx_strand_id
1 'polypeptide(L)'
;MNTEKILYHGCPEQAAHSIIQDCFNRSFAGVNGKFNLGSFVDFWIVCIFLRVGNVYGFGVYFSSDAAYSHGFTTPNAKKRRCMFIARVLVGKTTKGNSSMKTRPLGFDSTTDGDHIFVTYHDAQAFAEYLITYK
;
A
#
# COMPACT_ATOMS: atom_id res chain seq x y z
N MET A 1 -22.70 5.13 7.23
CA MET A 1 -21.56 5.13 6.27
C MET A 1 -20.74 3.88 6.54
N ASN A 2 -20.25 3.18 5.51
CA ASN A 2 -19.20 2.17 5.72
C ASN A 2 -17.86 2.89 5.82
N THR A 3 -17.33 2.98 7.04
CA THR A 3 -16.00 3.54 7.35
C THR A 3 -14.87 2.55 7.08
N GLU A 4 -15.19 1.27 6.96
CA GLU A 4 -14.30 0.18 6.60
C GLU A 4 -14.60 -0.31 5.17
N LYS A 5 -13.56 -0.73 4.44
CA LYS A 5 -13.66 -1.43 3.15
C LYS A 5 -12.74 -2.65 3.14
N ILE A 6 -13.16 -3.72 2.46
CA ILE A 6 -12.26 -4.78 2.01
C ILE A 6 -11.57 -4.27 0.74
N LEU A 7 -10.24 -4.23 0.72
CA LEU A 7 -9.42 -3.73 -0.39
C LEU A 7 -8.20 -4.64 -0.65
N TYR A 8 -7.61 -4.50 -1.83
CA TYR A 8 -6.47 -5.28 -2.30
C TYR A 8 -5.15 -4.49 -2.22
N HIS A 9 -4.06 -5.17 -1.89
CA HIS A 9 -2.70 -4.63 -1.93
C HIS A 9 -1.74 -5.63 -2.59
N GLY A 10 -1.34 -5.35 -3.83
CA GLY A 10 -0.39 -6.17 -4.58
C GLY A 10 1.06 -5.87 -4.18
N CYS A 11 1.87 -6.92 -3.97
CA CYS A 11 3.26 -6.78 -3.51
C CYS A 11 4.17 -7.89 -4.10
N PRO A 12 5.51 -7.80 -3.89
CA PRO A 12 6.41 -8.96 -4.06
C PRO A 12 6.22 -10.00 -2.93
N GLU A 13 7.12 -10.98 -2.77
CA GLU A 13 6.97 -12.10 -1.82
C GLU A 13 7.71 -11.93 -0.48
N GLN A 14 8.85 -11.25 -0.44
CA GLN A 14 9.99 -11.71 0.35
C GLN A 14 9.94 -11.70 1.89
N ALA A 15 9.49 -10.76 2.73
CA ALA A 15 8.97 -9.39 2.69
C ALA A 15 7.47 -9.09 2.43
N ALA A 16 6.66 -10.00 1.86
CA ALA A 16 5.25 -10.10 2.29
C ALA A 16 5.21 -10.57 3.76
N HIS A 17 6.24 -11.33 4.15
CA HIS A 17 6.60 -11.64 5.54
C HIS A 17 6.66 -10.40 6.44
N SER A 18 7.21 -9.26 5.99
CA SER A 18 7.29 -8.04 6.82
C SER A 18 5.92 -7.43 7.08
N ILE A 19 5.00 -7.45 6.10
CA ILE A 19 3.61 -7.00 6.32
C ILE A 19 2.85 -7.95 7.26
N ILE A 20 3.21 -9.24 7.28
CA ILE A 20 2.66 -10.23 8.23
C ILE A 20 3.21 -10.00 9.66
N GLN A 21 4.44 -9.52 9.81
CA GLN A 21 5.11 -9.31 11.10
C GLN A 21 4.81 -7.92 11.71
N ASP A 22 4.93 -6.87 10.90
CA ASP A 22 4.96 -5.47 11.33
C ASP A 22 3.70 -4.68 10.91
N CYS A 23 2.70 -5.36 10.34
CA CYS A 23 1.53 -4.80 9.66
C CYS A 23 1.90 -3.88 8.47
N PHE A 24 0.91 -3.19 7.90
CA PHE A 24 1.15 -2.13 6.92
C PHE A 24 1.75 -0.91 7.63
N ASN A 25 2.90 -0.41 7.18
CA ASN A 25 3.56 0.73 7.81
C ASN A 25 3.86 1.87 6.83
N ARG A 26 3.94 3.12 7.32
CA ARG A 26 4.32 4.33 6.54
C ARG A 26 5.76 4.82 6.71
N SER A 27 6.58 4.19 7.55
CA SER A 27 8.05 4.39 7.56
C SER A 27 8.67 3.81 6.29
N PHE A 28 8.38 2.53 6.08
CA PHE A 28 8.11 1.86 4.81
C PHE A 28 7.68 2.80 3.67
N ALA A 29 6.45 3.35 3.70
CA ALA A 29 5.92 4.16 2.60
C ALA A 29 6.37 5.65 2.61
N GLY A 30 7.61 5.96 2.26
CA GLY A 30 8.00 7.38 2.03
C GLY A 30 9.41 7.76 1.55
N VAL A 31 10.38 6.85 1.46
CA VAL A 31 11.81 7.23 1.41
C VAL A 31 12.32 7.68 0.04
N ASN A 32 12.12 8.96 -0.29
CA ASN A 32 12.75 9.63 -1.45
C ASN A 32 14.11 10.25 -1.08
N GLY A 33 15.20 9.48 -1.23
CA GLY A 33 16.57 10.03 -1.34
C GLY A 33 17.65 9.31 -0.53
N LYS A 34 18.69 8.83 -1.24
CA LYS A 34 19.96 8.27 -0.71
C LYS A 34 19.81 7.08 0.26
N PHE A 35 19.61 5.88 -0.28
CA PHE A 35 19.88 4.64 0.44
C PHE A 35 21.38 4.29 0.43
N ASN A 36 21.91 3.82 1.56
CA ASN A 36 23.20 3.14 1.63
C ASN A 36 22.99 1.63 1.44
N LEU A 37 23.90 0.97 0.70
CA LEU A 37 23.83 -0.45 0.31
C LEU A 37 24.09 -1.47 1.45
N GLY A 38 23.79 -1.11 2.70
CA GLY A 38 24.22 -1.86 3.89
C GLY A 38 23.13 -2.65 4.64
N SER A 39 21.86 -2.56 4.25
CA SER A 39 20.73 -3.07 5.02
C SER A 39 19.73 -3.82 4.14
N PHE A 40 19.41 -5.06 4.51
CA PHE A 40 18.60 -5.99 3.69
C PHE A 40 17.08 -5.78 3.79
N VAL A 41 16.60 -4.91 4.70
CA VAL A 41 15.16 -4.60 4.84
C VAL A 41 14.68 -3.50 3.89
N ASP A 42 15.59 -2.69 3.35
CA ASP A 42 15.27 -1.40 2.73
C ASP A 42 14.89 -1.44 1.24
N PHE A 43 15.10 -2.57 0.55
CA PHE A 43 14.87 -2.66 -0.90
C PHE A 43 13.38 -2.77 -1.31
N TRP A 44 12.49 -3.08 -0.35
CA TRP A 44 11.14 -3.57 -0.63
C TRP A 44 10.23 -2.59 -1.40
N ILE A 45 10.14 -1.35 -0.92
CA ILE A 45 9.00 -0.47 -1.25
C ILE A 45 9.24 0.38 -2.48
N VAL A 46 10.51 0.49 -2.89
CA VAL A 46 10.95 1.01 -4.17
C VAL A 46 10.10 0.45 -5.32
N CYS A 47 9.71 -0.83 -5.29
CA CYS A 47 8.90 -1.45 -6.35
C CYS A 47 7.46 -0.93 -6.51
N ILE A 48 6.80 -0.48 -5.43
CA ILE A 48 5.47 0.16 -5.52
C ILE A 48 5.62 1.68 -5.73
N PHE A 49 6.58 2.30 -5.04
CA PHE A 49 6.84 3.74 -5.14
C PHE A 49 7.21 4.18 -6.55
N LEU A 50 8.02 3.38 -7.27
CA LEU A 50 8.38 3.64 -8.67
C LEU A 50 7.24 3.44 -9.68
N ARG A 51 6.08 2.91 -9.29
CA ARG A 51 4.93 2.69 -10.22
C ARG A 51 3.77 3.68 -10.04
N VAL A 52 3.49 4.17 -8.83
CA VAL A 52 2.34 5.09 -8.59
C VAL A 52 2.76 6.56 -8.42
N GLY A 53 4.04 6.85 -8.13
CA GLY A 53 4.54 8.23 -8.09
C GLY A 53 3.89 9.15 -7.05
N ASN A 54 3.33 8.61 -5.96
CA ASN A 54 2.63 9.33 -4.88
C ASN A 54 1.50 10.28 -5.35
N VAL A 55 0.87 10.03 -6.51
CA VAL A 55 -0.10 10.97 -7.15
C VAL A 55 -1.25 11.41 -6.22
N TYR A 56 -1.61 10.60 -5.22
CA TYR A 56 -2.72 10.85 -4.29
C TYR A 56 -2.27 11.04 -2.83
N GLY A 57 -0.96 11.06 -2.57
CA GLY A 57 -0.36 11.29 -1.25
C GLY A 57 0.79 10.34 -0.93
N PHE A 58 1.54 10.65 0.13
CA PHE A 58 2.54 9.74 0.72
C PHE A 58 1.85 8.91 1.81
N GLY A 59 1.62 7.64 1.54
CA GLY A 59 0.91 6.73 2.45
C GLY A 59 0.84 5.31 1.87
N VAL A 60 0.07 4.42 2.51
CA VAL A 60 -0.09 3.04 2.04
C VAL A 60 -1.26 2.97 1.07
N TYR A 61 -1.00 2.47 -0.13
CA TYR A 61 -1.95 2.38 -1.24
C TYR A 61 -2.71 1.05 -1.23
N PHE A 62 -4.02 1.12 -1.44
CA PHE A 62 -4.96 0.01 -1.58
C PHE A 62 -5.89 0.23 -2.77
N SER A 63 -6.43 -0.84 -3.35
CA SER A 63 -7.37 -0.80 -4.48
C SER A 63 -8.70 -1.47 -4.16
N SER A 64 -9.81 -0.98 -4.69
CA SER A 64 -11.09 -1.70 -4.72
C SER A 64 -11.13 -2.83 -5.76
N ASP A 65 -10.24 -2.80 -6.75
CA ASP A 65 -10.08 -3.82 -7.79
C ASP A 65 -8.77 -4.62 -7.65
N ALA A 66 -8.89 -5.94 -7.72
CA ALA A 66 -7.78 -6.88 -7.70
C ALA A 66 -6.98 -6.89 -9.02
N ALA A 67 -7.60 -6.60 -10.17
CA ALA A 67 -6.87 -6.52 -11.45
C ALA A 67 -5.96 -5.28 -11.48
N TYR A 68 -6.42 -4.14 -10.96
CA TYR A 68 -5.59 -2.97 -10.69
C TYR A 68 -4.43 -3.32 -9.74
N SER A 69 -4.71 -3.99 -8.61
CA SER A 69 -3.66 -4.44 -7.68
C SER A 69 -2.68 -5.47 -8.27
N HIS A 70 -3.09 -6.29 -9.24
CA HIS A 70 -2.18 -7.20 -9.96
C HIS A 70 -1.01 -6.43 -10.57
N GLY A 71 -1.26 -5.21 -11.08
CA GLY A 71 -0.25 -4.32 -11.66
C GLY A 71 0.90 -3.91 -10.73
N PHE A 72 0.77 -4.16 -9.43
CA PHE A 72 1.79 -3.86 -8.40
C PHE A 72 2.43 -5.13 -7.81
N THR A 73 1.98 -6.31 -8.24
CA THR A 73 2.62 -7.59 -7.89
C THR A 73 3.84 -7.86 -8.78
N THR A 74 4.89 -8.42 -8.18
CA THR A 74 6.08 -8.89 -8.90
C THR A 74 6.16 -10.41 -8.78
N PRO A 75 6.29 -11.17 -9.90
CA PRO A 75 6.40 -12.62 -9.84
C PRO A 75 7.78 -13.04 -9.32
N ASN A 76 7.81 -13.98 -8.37
CA ASN A 76 9.05 -14.57 -7.85
C ASN A 76 9.69 -15.55 -8.86
N ALA A 77 10.83 -16.14 -8.49
CA ALA A 77 11.54 -17.14 -9.31
C ALA A 77 10.71 -18.40 -9.65
N LYS A 78 9.65 -18.70 -8.88
CA LYS A 78 8.69 -19.80 -9.11
C LYS A 78 7.46 -19.35 -9.93
N LYS A 79 7.52 -18.14 -10.51
CA LYS A 79 6.42 -17.44 -11.21
C LYS A 79 5.15 -17.28 -10.35
N ARG A 80 5.28 -17.12 -9.03
CA ARG A 80 4.17 -16.85 -8.10
C ARG A 80 4.13 -15.38 -7.70
N ARG A 81 2.93 -14.86 -7.46
CA ARG A 81 2.64 -13.46 -7.08
C ARG A 81 1.94 -13.41 -5.73
N CYS A 82 2.16 -12.32 -4.99
CA CYS A 82 1.58 -12.09 -3.67
C CYS A 82 0.64 -10.89 -3.68
N MET A 83 -0.53 -11.03 -3.07
CA MET A 83 -1.50 -9.94 -2.89
C MET A 83 -2.24 -10.11 -1.58
N PHE A 84 -2.29 -9.06 -0.77
CA PHE A 84 -3.13 -9.04 0.42
C PHE A 84 -4.56 -8.65 0.07
N ILE A 85 -5.52 -9.31 0.72
CA ILE A 85 -6.82 -8.72 1.05
C ILE A 85 -6.68 -8.10 2.45
N ALA A 86 -7.07 -6.84 2.57
CA ALA A 86 -7.00 -6.08 3.81
C ALA A 86 -8.35 -5.43 4.14
N ARG A 87 -8.66 -5.36 5.43
CA ARG A 87 -9.75 -4.53 5.97
C ARG A 87 -9.18 -3.16 6.33
N VAL A 88 -9.70 -2.13 5.67
CA VAL A 88 -9.09 -0.78 5.65
C VAL A 88 -10.08 0.26 6.15
N LEU A 89 -9.71 0.97 7.20
CA LEU A 89 -10.41 2.09 7.81
C LEU A 89 -10.20 3.37 6.97
N VAL A 90 -10.87 3.43 5.83
CA VAL A 90 -10.87 4.58 4.91
C VAL A 90 -11.58 5.80 5.49
N GLY A 91 -12.54 5.59 6.40
CA GLY A 91 -13.28 6.67 7.08
C GLY A 91 -13.93 7.64 6.10
N LYS A 92 -13.71 8.94 6.31
CA LYS A 92 -14.13 10.01 5.42
C LYS A 92 -13.00 10.33 4.42
N THR A 93 -13.26 10.11 3.13
CA THR A 93 -12.27 10.24 2.05
C THR A 93 -12.30 11.62 1.37
N THR A 94 -11.17 12.06 0.80
CA THR A 94 -11.11 13.20 -0.14
C THR A 94 -10.15 12.94 -1.30
N LYS A 95 -10.18 13.77 -2.34
CA LYS A 95 -9.27 13.62 -3.48
C LYS A 95 -7.83 13.90 -3.06
N GLY A 96 -6.94 12.95 -3.33
CA GLY A 96 -5.52 13.05 -3.00
C GLY A 96 -4.72 13.94 -3.95
N ASN A 97 -3.54 14.37 -3.52
CA ASN A 97 -2.51 14.96 -4.39
C ASN A 97 -1.09 14.66 -3.87
N SER A 98 -0.10 14.81 -4.76
CA SER A 98 1.31 14.47 -4.50
C SER A 98 2.09 15.35 -3.53
N SER A 99 1.45 16.35 -2.91
CA SER A 99 2.03 17.11 -1.78
C SER A 99 1.59 16.60 -0.41
N MET A 100 0.54 15.77 -0.33
CA MET A 100 -0.07 15.33 0.93
C MET A 100 0.78 14.27 1.65
N LYS A 101 1.61 14.72 2.61
CA LYS A 101 2.44 13.85 3.49
C LYS A 101 1.70 13.29 4.71
N THR A 102 0.49 13.74 4.96
CA THR A 102 -0.38 13.36 6.08
C THR A 102 -1.84 13.44 5.63
N ARG A 103 -2.76 12.81 6.39
CA ARG A 103 -4.20 12.88 6.11
C ARG A 103 -4.68 14.35 6.06
N PRO A 104 -5.53 14.74 5.10
CA PRO A 104 -6.08 16.10 5.05
C PRO A 104 -6.96 16.43 6.26
N LEU A 105 -7.07 17.72 6.60
CA LEU A 105 -7.83 18.15 7.78
C LEU A 105 -9.32 17.78 7.66
N GLY A 106 -9.83 17.04 8.64
CA GLY A 106 -11.21 16.56 8.64
C GLY A 106 -11.48 15.40 7.66
N PHE A 107 -10.44 14.67 7.26
CA PHE A 107 -10.51 13.43 6.46
C PHE A 107 -9.55 12.38 7.02
N ASP A 108 -9.84 11.10 6.75
CA ASP A 108 -9.12 9.95 7.32
C ASP A 108 -8.19 9.29 6.29
N SER A 109 -8.56 9.35 5.01
CA SER A 109 -7.79 8.81 3.88
C SER A 109 -7.97 9.70 2.65
N THR A 110 -7.14 9.49 1.62
CA THR A 110 -7.36 10.06 0.28
C THR A 110 -7.72 8.99 -0.74
N THR A 111 -8.22 9.43 -1.90
CA THR A 111 -8.62 8.60 -3.04
C THR A 111 -8.35 9.31 -4.36
N ASP A 112 -8.30 8.56 -5.46
CA ASP A 112 -8.40 9.08 -6.82
C ASP A 112 -9.82 9.58 -7.17
N GLY A 113 -10.83 8.96 -6.54
CA GLY A 113 -12.26 9.13 -6.77
C GLY A 113 -12.98 7.84 -7.22
N ASP A 114 -12.26 6.73 -7.38
CA ASP A 114 -12.75 5.51 -8.03
C ASP A 114 -12.15 4.24 -7.38
N HIS A 115 -10.94 3.84 -7.78
CA HIS A 115 -10.35 2.57 -7.39
C HIS A 115 -9.35 2.66 -6.23
N ILE A 116 -8.63 3.78 -6.09
CA ILE A 116 -7.51 3.90 -5.14
C ILE A 116 -7.95 4.49 -3.79
N PHE A 117 -7.41 3.94 -2.71
CA PHE A 117 -7.48 4.51 -1.36
C PHE A 117 -6.06 4.57 -0.75
N VAL A 118 -5.71 5.68 -0.11
CA VAL A 118 -4.40 5.88 0.55
C VAL A 118 -4.59 6.20 2.03
N THR A 119 -4.01 5.38 2.90
CA THR A 119 -4.02 5.57 4.36
C THR A 119 -2.72 6.20 4.88
N TYR A 120 -2.80 6.85 6.04
CA TYR A 120 -1.71 7.68 6.59
C TYR A 120 -1.21 7.22 7.96
N HIS A 121 -1.85 6.24 8.57
CA HIS A 121 -1.43 5.59 9.82
C HIS A 121 -1.43 4.08 9.66
N ASP A 122 -0.45 3.43 10.29
CA ASP A 122 -0.20 1.98 10.20
C ASP A 122 -1.44 1.16 10.63
N ALA A 123 -2.09 1.58 11.72
CA ALA A 123 -3.29 0.95 12.27
C ALA A 123 -4.59 1.17 11.45
N GLN A 124 -4.55 1.84 10.30
CA GLN A 124 -5.73 1.97 9.42
C GLN A 124 -5.98 0.73 8.54
N ALA A 125 -5.06 -0.24 8.48
CA ALA A 125 -5.23 -1.42 7.63
C ALA A 125 -4.81 -2.71 8.35
N PHE A 126 -5.72 -3.69 8.37
CA PHE A 126 -5.47 -5.05 8.85
C PHE A 126 -5.33 -6.01 7.66
N ALA A 127 -4.19 -6.69 7.57
CA ALA A 127 -3.95 -7.73 6.55
C ALA A 127 -4.71 -9.02 6.94
N GLU A 128 -5.83 -9.30 6.28
CA GLU A 128 -6.71 -10.42 6.65
C GLU A 128 -6.31 -11.73 5.93
N TYR A 129 -5.95 -11.64 4.64
CA TYR A 129 -5.51 -12.81 3.85
C TYR A 129 -4.33 -12.45 2.94
N LEU A 130 -3.37 -13.37 2.80
CA LEU A 130 -2.36 -13.34 1.74
C LEU A 130 -2.72 -14.36 0.65
N ILE A 131 -3.01 -13.88 -0.56
CA ILE A 131 -3.23 -14.70 -1.76
C ILE A 131 -1.89 -14.91 -2.47
N THR A 132 -1.58 -16.16 -2.81
CA THR A 132 -0.37 -16.52 -3.57
C THR A 132 -0.70 -17.26 -4.87
N TYR A 133 -0.89 -16.52 -5.96
CA TYR A 133 -1.30 -17.01 -7.29
C TYR A 133 -0.11 -17.00 -8.29
N LYS A 134 -0.36 -16.99 -9.61
CA LYS A 134 0.65 -16.87 -10.69
C LYS A 134 0.22 -15.82 -11.72
#